data_AF-M7T9J5-F1
#
_entry.id   AF-M7T9J5-F1
#
_cell.length_a   1.000
_cell.length_b   1.000
_cell.length_c   1.000
_cell.angle_alpha   90.00
_cell.angle_beta   90.00
_cell.angle_gamma   90.00
#
_symmetry.space_group_name_H-M   'P 1'
#
loop_
_entity.id
_entity.type
_entity.pdbx_description
1 polymer ?
#
loop_
_entity_poly.entity_id
_entity_poly.type
_entity_poly.pdbx_seq_one_letter_code
_entity_poly.pdbx_strand_id
1 'polypeptide(L)'
;MGRKSLAQEFFEWIPAEEEDGFDRTWIVLYDFKGIKPNPKFWVNLRRLKGLSGSGSLVQYSVFMTRSRRGAAVAVMLARHYGGEVMVFRGEEVELLSQYYS
;
A
#
# COMPACT_ATOMS: atom_id res chain seq x y z
N MET A 1 -11.40 22.15 12.73
CA MET A 1 -10.81 20.81 12.45
C MET A 1 -10.38 20.77 10.99
N GLY A 2 -9.12 20.45 10.70
CA GLY A 2 -8.65 20.35 9.32
C GLY A 2 -9.35 19.22 8.56
N ARG A 3 -9.55 19.38 7.25
CA ARG A 3 -10.18 18.38 6.38
C ARG A 3 -9.34 17.09 6.39
N LYS A 4 -9.98 15.94 6.68
CA LYS A 4 -9.33 14.62 6.60
C LYS A 4 -8.82 14.37 5.18
N SER A 5 -7.66 13.73 5.07
CA SER A 5 -7.14 13.24 3.79
C SER A 5 -7.89 11.98 3.34
N LEU A 6 -7.91 11.72 2.03
CA LEU A 6 -8.50 10.48 1.50
C LEU A 6 -7.85 9.23 2.08
N ALA A 7 -6.53 9.27 2.35
CA ALA A 7 -5.86 8.17 3.04
C ALA A 7 -6.44 7.91 4.43
N GLN A 8 -6.75 8.95 5.21
CA GLN A 8 -7.36 8.80 6.53
C GLN A 8 -8.80 8.30 6.43
N GLU A 9 -9.58 8.88 5.53
CA GLU A 9 -10.98 8.52 5.30
C GLU A 9 -11.11 7.05 4.90
N PHE A 10 -10.36 6.60 3.89
CA PHE A 10 -10.38 5.21 3.44
C PHE A 10 -9.83 4.26 4.50
N PHE A 11 -8.82 4.67 5.27
CA PHE A 11 -8.29 3.85 6.35
C PHE A 11 -9.36 3.63 7.41
N GLU A 12 -10.04 4.68 7.88
CA GLU A 12 -11.12 4.60 8.87
C GLU A 12 -12.31 3.72 8.44
N TRP A 13 -12.61 3.62 7.13
CA TRP A 13 -13.69 2.76 6.63
C TRP A 13 -13.42 1.26 6.76
N ILE A 14 -12.16 0.86 6.86
CA ILE A 14 -11.78 -0.55 6.95
C ILE A 14 -11.60 -0.92 8.42
N PRO A 15 -12.32 -1.94 8.94
CA PRO A 15 -12.16 -2.42 10.31
C PRO A 15 -10.73 -2.88 10.60
N ALA A 16 -10.27 -2.69 11.85
CA ALA A 16 -8.93 -3.11 12.27
C ALA A 16 -8.82 -4.62 12.56
N GLU A 17 -9.95 -5.32 12.65
CA GLU A 17 -10.04 -6.69 13.18
C GLU A 17 -9.56 -7.79 12.21
N GLU A 18 -9.08 -7.41 11.02
CA GLU A 18 -8.56 -8.32 9.99
C GLU A 18 -7.06 -8.12 9.72
N GLU A 19 -6.23 -7.86 10.74
CA GLU A 19 -4.78 -7.87 10.55
C GLU A 19 -4.27 -9.30 10.42
N ASP A 20 -4.00 -9.68 9.17
CA ASP A 20 -3.19 -10.83 8.78
C ASP A 20 -1.88 -10.85 9.60
N GLY A 21 -1.49 -12.01 10.15
CA GLY A 21 -0.30 -12.16 11.00
C GLY A 21 1.00 -11.61 10.40
N PHE A 22 1.98 -11.34 11.26
CA PHE A 22 3.21 -10.57 10.97
C PHE A 22 4.09 -11.07 9.81
N ASP A 23 3.88 -12.29 9.33
CA ASP A 23 4.71 -12.94 8.30
C ASP A 23 4.22 -12.68 6.86
N ARG A 24 3.14 -11.92 6.69
CA ARG A 24 2.54 -11.69 5.37
C ARG A 24 2.93 -10.34 4.79
N THR A 25 3.32 -10.36 3.52
CA THR A 25 3.63 -9.18 2.71
C THR A 25 2.61 -9.03 1.59
N TRP A 26 2.07 -7.83 1.48
CA TRP A 26 1.16 -7.41 0.41
C TRP A 26 1.92 -6.54 -0.58
N ILE A 27 1.81 -6.88 -1.87
CA ILE A 27 2.40 -6.12 -2.96
C ILE A 27 1.27 -5.58 -3.82
N VAL A 28 1.10 -4.27 -3.80
CA VAL A 28 0.10 -3.53 -4.58
C VAL A 28 0.80 -2.91 -5.78
N LEU A 29 0.57 -3.48 -6.95
CA LEU A 29 1.00 -2.93 -8.23
C LEU A 29 -0.08 -2.01 -8.77
N TYR A 30 0.27 -0.83 -9.25
CA TYR A 30 -0.66 0.08 -9.90
C TYR A 30 -0.09 0.69 -11.17
N ASP A 31 -0.96 0.91 -12.15
CA ASP A 31 -0.60 1.50 -13.44
C ASP A 31 -1.64 2.56 -13.84
N PHE A 32 -1.14 3.74 -14.24
CA PHE A 32 -1.96 4.88 -14.64
C PHE A 32 -1.90 5.03 -16.17
N LYS A 33 -2.43 4.04 -16.88
CA LYS A 33 -2.31 3.96 -18.35
C LYS A 33 -2.90 5.19 -19.04
N GLY A 34 -2.09 5.83 -19.87
CA GLY A 34 -2.51 6.96 -20.70
C GLY A 34 -2.93 8.22 -19.93
N ILE A 35 -2.76 8.25 -18.60
CA ILE A 35 -3.10 9.40 -17.76
C ILE A 35 -1.92 9.77 -16.87
N LYS A 36 -1.72 11.08 -16.66
CA LYS A 36 -0.70 11.55 -15.71
C LYS A 36 -1.22 11.35 -14.28
N PRO A 37 -0.51 10.61 -13.41
CA PRO A 37 -0.95 10.41 -12.03
C PRO A 37 -1.10 11.76 -11.30
N ASN A 38 -2.20 11.93 -10.56
CA ASN A 38 -2.40 13.12 -9.75
C ASN A 38 -1.36 13.17 -8.62
N PRO A 39 -0.60 14.27 -8.43
CA PRO A 39 0.40 14.37 -7.36
C PRO A 39 -0.13 14.06 -5.95
N LYS A 40 -1.43 14.31 -5.71
CA LYS A 40 -2.09 14.00 -4.43
C LYS A 40 -2.10 12.50 -4.12
N PHE A 41 -2.00 11.63 -5.12
CA PHE A 41 -1.85 10.18 -4.93
C PHE A 41 -0.62 9.85 -4.07
N TRP A 42 0.55 10.37 -4.45
CA TRP A 42 1.80 10.15 -3.73
C TRP A 42 1.77 10.72 -2.31
N VAL A 43 1.11 11.87 -2.13
CA VAL A 43 0.91 12.48 -0.81
C VAL A 43 0.06 11.56 0.08
N ASN A 44 -1.01 10.97 -0.46
CA ASN A 44 -1.86 10.05 0.27
C ASN A 44 -1.15 8.71 0.56
N LEU A 45 -0.38 8.15 -0.37
CA LEU A 45 0.43 6.95 -0.10
C LEU A 45 1.46 7.18 1.01
N ARG A 46 2.12 8.35 1.03
CA ARG A 46 3.05 8.69 2.12
C ARG A 46 2.34 8.80 3.48
N ARG A 47 1.13 9.34 3.51
CA ARG A 47 0.30 9.38 4.74
C ARG A 47 -0.12 7.98 5.18
N LEU A 48 -0.51 7.14 4.22
CA LEU A 48 -0.89 5.76 4.48
C LEU A 48 0.21 4.96 5.20
N LYS A 49 1.47 5.17 4.82
CA LYS A 49 2.61 4.59 5.55
C LYS A 49 2.59 4.94 7.04
N GLY A 50 2.30 6.20 7.38
CA GLY A 50 2.20 6.64 8.76
C GLY A 50 0.99 6.06 9.49
N LEU A 51 -0.16 5.93 8.81
CA LEU A 51 -1.40 5.39 9.39
C LEU A 51 -1.33 3.89 9.67
N SER A 52 -0.70 3.14 8.75
CA SER A 52 -0.64 1.67 8.82
C SER A 52 0.57 1.13 9.58
N GLY A 53 1.45 2.01 10.08
CA GLY A 53 2.70 1.64 10.75
C GLY A 53 3.69 0.87 9.88
N SER A 54 3.36 0.65 8.60
CA SER A 54 4.10 -0.19 7.67
C SER A 54 3.93 0.32 6.24
N GLY A 55 4.82 -0.13 5.37
CA GLY A 55 4.68 0.09 3.94
C GLY A 55 5.67 1.07 3.33
N SER A 56 5.99 0.83 2.06
CA SER A 56 6.99 1.56 1.31
C SER A 56 6.69 1.50 -0.19
N LEU A 57 7.14 2.54 -0.89
CA LEU A 57 7.28 2.49 -2.34
C LEU A 57 8.60 1.78 -2.64
N VAL A 58 8.52 0.54 -3.13
CA VAL A 58 9.71 -0.22 -3.55
C VAL A 58 10.12 0.19 -4.96
N GLN A 59 9.14 0.54 -5.78
CA GLN A 59 9.31 1.10 -7.12
C GLN A 59 8.18 2.11 -7.37
N TYR A 60 8.30 2.95 -8.40
CA TYR A 60 7.30 3.96 -8.75
C TYR A 60 5.88 3.37 -8.78
N SER A 61 5.68 2.22 -9.43
CA SER A 61 4.38 1.57 -9.60
C SER A 61 4.08 0.46 -8.58
N VAL A 62 4.81 0.41 -7.46
CA VAL A 62 4.74 -0.69 -6.50
C VAL A 62 4.75 -0.18 -5.07
N PHE A 63 3.66 -0.42 -4.35
CA PHE A 63 3.55 -0.21 -2.92
C PHE A 63 3.53 -1.56 -2.20
N MET A 64 4.46 -1.78 -1.28
CA MET A 64 4.56 -3.00 -0.48
C MET A 64 4.25 -2.69 0.97
N THR A 65 3.53 -3.55 1.68
CA THR A 65 3.20 -3.37 3.11
C THR A 65 2.89 -4.69 3.81
N ARG A 66 3.05 -4.74 5.14
CA ARG A 66 2.61 -5.87 5.97
C ARG A 66 1.18 -5.69 6.48
N SER A 67 0.64 -4.47 6.44
CA SER A 67 -0.75 -4.22 6.82
C SER A 67 -1.70 -4.54 5.68
N ARG A 68 -2.57 -5.55 5.86
CA ARG A 68 -3.68 -5.85 4.94
C ARG A 68 -4.58 -4.63 4.73
N ARG A 69 -4.89 -3.92 5.81
CA ARG A 69 -5.63 -2.65 5.78
C ARG A 69 -4.89 -1.59 4.96
N GLY A 70 -3.57 -1.48 5.17
CA GLY A 70 -2.70 -0.65 4.36
C GLY A 70 -2.81 -0.97 2.87
N ALA A 71 -2.72 -2.25 2.50
CA ALA A 71 -2.82 -2.69 1.12
C ALA A 71 -4.19 -2.34 0.50
N ALA A 72 -5.28 -2.59 1.23
CA ALA A 72 -6.63 -2.27 0.77
C ALA A 72 -6.82 -0.75 0.54
N VAL A 73 -6.31 0.11 1.43
CA VAL A 73 -6.35 1.57 1.21
C VAL A 73 -5.51 1.98 0.00
N ALA A 74 -4.34 1.37 -0.21
CA ALA A 74 -3.51 1.65 -1.39
C ALA A 74 -4.27 1.32 -2.70
N VAL A 75 -5.01 0.20 -2.72
CA VAL A 75 -5.89 -0.18 -3.85
C VAL A 75 -6.96 0.88 -4.07
N MET A 76 -7.66 1.30 -3.00
CA MET A 76 -8.72 2.31 -3.09
C MET A 76 -8.18 3.65 -3.59
N LEU A 77 -7.01 4.09 -3.10
CA LEU A 77 -6.35 5.31 -3.55
C LEU A 77 -5.99 5.21 -5.04
N ALA A 78 -5.33 4.13 -5.45
CA ALA A 78 -4.92 3.96 -6.85
C ALA A 78 -6.14 4.00 -7.79
N ARG A 79 -7.21 3.25 -7.47
CA ARG A 79 -8.46 3.25 -8.23
C ARG A 79 -9.13 4.63 -8.24
N HIS A 80 -9.18 5.33 -7.10
CA HIS A 80 -9.75 6.67 -7.01
C HIS A 80 -9.07 7.67 -7.96
N TYR A 81 -7.75 7.54 -8.14
CA TYR A 81 -6.98 8.38 -9.05
C TYR A 81 -6.90 7.84 -10.50
N GLY A 82 -7.69 6.81 -10.83
CA GLY A 82 -7.78 6.24 -12.18
C GLY A 82 -6.73 5.18 -12.52
N GLY A 83 -6.02 4.65 -11.53
CA GLY A 83 -5.07 3.57 -11.72
C GLY A 83 -5.73 2.19 -11.79
N GLU A 84 -5.25 1.35 -12.70
CA GLU A 84 -5.46 -0.11 -12.65
C GLU A 84 -4.60 -0.72 -11.54
N VAL A 85 -5.08 -1.78 -10.90
CA VAL A 85 -4.42 -2.34 -9.71
C VAL A 85 -4.40 -3.86 -9.77
N MET A 86 -3.25 -4.45 -9.45
CA MET A 86 -3.08 -5.87 -9.14
C MET A 86 -2.52 -6.01 -7.73
N VAL A 87 -2.97 -7.02 -6.99
CA VAL A 87 -2.54 -7.27 -5.61
C VAL A 87 -2.05 -8.69 -5.49
N PHE A 88 -0.85 -8.83 -4.93
CA PHE A 88 -0.27 -10.11 -4.56
C PHE A 88 -0.13 -10.19 -3.04
N ARG A 89 -0.29 -11.40 -2.51
CA ARG A 89 0.03 -11.74 -1.14
C ARG A 89 1.10 -12.82 -1.16
N GLY A 90 2.15 -12.63 -0.39
CA GLY A 90 3.25 -13.58 -0.27
C GLY A 90 4.01 -13.39 1.03
N GLU A 91 5.17 -14.03 1.09
CA GLU A 91 6.12 -13.96 2.19
C GLU A 91 7.44 -13.35 1.68
N GLU A 92 8.11 -12.60 2.53
CA GLU A 92 9.44 -12.06 2.25
C GLU A 92 10.48 -13.10 2.68
N VAL A 93 11.27 -13.62 1.74
CA VAL A 93 12.28 -14.66 1.99
C VAL A 93 13.67 -14.17 1.61
N GLU A 94 14.66 -14.51 2.42
CA GLU A 94 16.06 -14.22 2.13
C GLU A 94 16.70 -15.42 1.40
N LEU A 95 17.05 -15.24 0.13
CA LEU A 95 17.48 -16.36 -0.73
C LEU A 95 18.93 -16.83 -0.50
N LEU A 96 19.77 -16.02 0.15
CA LEU A 96 21.22 -16.25 0.23
C LEU A 96 21.75 -16.43 1.67
N SER A 97 20.87 -16.54 2.66
CA SER A 97 21.27 -16.72 4.07
C SER A 97 22.21 -17.93 4.30
N GLN A 98 22.13 -18.93 3.42
CA GLN A 98 22.94 -20.16 3.45
C GLN A 98 24.32 -20.07 2.79
N TYR A 99 24.71 -18.94 2.16
CA TYR A 99 25.97 -18.81 1.41
C TYR A 99 27.01 -17.87 2.04
N TYR A 100 26.70 -17.27 3.20
CA TYR A 100 27.57 -16.28 3.86
C TYR A 100 27.86 -16.63 5.34
N SER A 101 28.02 -17.92 5.64
CA SER A 101 28.56 -18.42 6.93
C SER A 101 30.08 -18.38 6.99
#